data_AF-A0A953R699-F1
#
_entry.id   AF-A0A953R699-F1
#
_cell.length_a   1.000
_cell.length_b   1.000
_cell.length_c   1.000
_cell.angle_alpha   90.00
_cell.angle_beta   90.00
_cell.angle_gamma   90.00
#
_symmetry.space_group_name_H-M   'P 1'
#
loop_
_entity.id
_entity.type
_entity.pdbx_description
1 polymer ?
#
loop_
_entity_poly.entity_id
_entity_poly.type
_entity_poly.pdbx_seq_one_letter_code
_entity_poly.pdbx_strand_id
1 'polypeptide(L)'
;MQMILRYPSGRLVDGILLAAGLERMRIVVRRVNETMELRLENGHWVSEKGDRIEVECWLSDGRPGTAEFCSRFGLRTATATR
;
A
#
# COMPACT_ATOMS: atom_id res chain seq x y z
N MET A 1 3.51 1.70 8.51
CA MET A 1 3.43 0.30 8.03
C MET A 1 4.14 0.20 6.68
N GLN A 2 4.85 -0.88 6.39
CA GLN A 2 5.53 -1.06 5.09
C GLN A 2 4.64 -1.86 4.14
N MET A 3 4.79 -1.66 2.83
CA MET A 3 4.01 -2.33 1.81
C MET A 3 4.79 -2.47 0.51
N ILE A 4 4.39 -3.41 -0.34
CA ILE A 4 4.87 -3.51 -1.72
C ILE A 4 3.73 -3.09 -2.66
N LEU A 5 4.05 -2.15 -3.55
CA LEU A 5 3.17 -1.65 -4.60
C LEU A 5 3.57 -2.26 -5.94
N ARG A 6 2.59 -2.65 -6.75
CA ARG A 6 2.78 -3.06 -8.16
C ARG A 6 2.19 -1.98 -9.08
N TYR A 7 3.05 -1.47 -9.96
CA TYR A 7 2.66 -0.56 -11.04
C TYR A 7 2.13 -1.33 -12.26
N PRO A 8 1.39 -0.68 -13.19
CA PRO A 8 0.89 -1.33 -14.41
C PRO A 8 1.99 -2.00 -15.25
N SER A 9 3.21 -1.47 -15.20
CA SER A 9 4.37 -2.04 -15.89
C SER A 9 4.88 -3.36 -15.27
N GLY A 10 4.27 -3.84 -14.18
CA GLY A 10 4.76 -4.97 -13.38
C GLY A 10 5.86 -4.60 -12.39
N ARG A 11 6.32 -3.35 -12.35
CA ARG A 11 7.37 -2.89 -11.43
C ARG A 11 6.86 -2.95 -9.99
N LEU A 12 7.64 -3.58 -9.11
CA LEU A 12 7.42 -3.62 -7.67
C LEU A 12 8.21 -2.52 -6.97
N VAL A 13 7.59 -1.83 -6.02
CA VAL A 13 8.20 -0.74 -5.27
C VAL A 13 7.82 -0.79 -3.80
N ASP A 14 8.80 -0.53 -2.93
CA ASP A 14 8.58 -0.42 -1.49
C ASP A 14 7.87 0.90 -1.14
N GLY A 15 6.79 0.79 -0.38
CA GLY A 15 6.03 1.91 0.16
C GLY A 15 6.04 1.95 1.68
N ILE A 16 5.95 3.15 2.25
CA ILE A 16 5.59 3.37 3.65
C ILE A 16 4.22 4.04 3.68
N LEU A 17 3.24 3.37 4.26
CA LEU A 17 1.93 3.96 4.51
C LEU A 17 2.03 5.02 5.62
N LEU A 18 1.63 6.25 5.29
CA LEU A 18 1.53 7.37 6.22
C LEU A 18 0.14 7.48 6.84
N ALA A 19 -0.90 7.29 6.03
CA ALA A 19 -2.29 7.36 6.45
C ALA A 19 -3.16 6.51 5.52
N ALA A 20 -4.22 5.89 6.04
CA ALA A 20 -5.26 5.26 5.23
C ALA A 20 -6.64 5.54 5.81
N GLY A 21 -7.58 5.78 4.91
CA GLY A 21 -9.03 5.71 5.11
C GLY A 21 -9.64 4.74 4.11
N LEU A 22 -10.97 4.61 4.13
CA LEU A 22 -11.70 3.63 3.31
C LEU A 22 -11.48 3.81 1.79
N GLU A 23 -11.39 5.05 1.33
CA GLU A 23 -11.29 5.38 -0.10
C GLU A 23 -10.00 6.13 -0.47
N ARG A 24 -9.12 6.38 0.50
CA ARG A 24 -7.90 7.16 0.29
C ARG A 24 -6.73 6.64 1.10
N MET A 25 -5.55 6.61 0.50
CA MET A 25 -4.29 6.34 1.20
C MET A 25 -3.23 7.37 0.85
N ARG A 26 -2.34 7.64 1.80
CA ARG A 26 -1.15 8.46 1.59
C ARG A 26 0.08 7.63 1.90
N ILE A 27 0.99 7.55 0.94
CA ILE A 27 2.13 6.63 0.94
C ILE A 27 3.40 7.40 0.58
N VAL A 28 4.53 7.06 1.21
CA VAL A 28 5.86 7.44 0.72
C VAL A 28 6.44 6.31 -0.10
N VAL A 29 6.81 6.59 -1.34
CA VAL A 29 7.54 5.65 -2.20
C VAL A 29 9.02 5.71 -1.82
N ARG A 30 9.55 4.60 -1.31
CA ARG A 30 10.97 4.53 -0.89
C ARG A 30 11.90 4.70 -2.10
N ARG A 31 13.11 5.17 -1.84
CA ARG A 31 14.20 5.46 -2.81
C ARG A 31 14.00 6.71 -3.66
N VAL A 32 12.76 7.11 -3.94
CA VAL A 32 12.43 8.37 -4.62
C VAL A 32 12.01 9.48 -3.66
N ASN A 33 11.72 9.15 -2.39
CA ASN A 33 11.25 10.09 -1.35
C ASN A 33 10.04 10.94 -1.80
N GLU A 34 9.25 10.40 -2.71
CA GLU A 34 8.02 11.01 -3.23
C GLU A 34 6.85 10.54 -2.36
N THR A 35 5.96 11.48 -2.01
CA THR A 35 4.67 11.14 -1.39
C THR A 35 3.63 11.01 -2.49
N MET A 36 2.79 9.99 -2.41
CA MET A 36 1.73 9.71 -3.36
C MET A 36 0.40 9.53 -2.62
N GLU A 37 -0.66 10.11 -3.15
CA GLU A 37 -2.04 9.78 -2.78
C GLU A 37 -2.59 8.69 -3.71
N LEU A 38 -3.25 7.69 -3.12
CA LEU A 38 -4.05 6.70 -3.84
C LEU A 38 -5.53 6.89 -3.49
N ARG A 39 -6.39 6.84 -4.50
CA ARG A 39 -7.85 6.86 -4.35
C ARG A 39 -8.45 5.53 -4.77
N LEU A 40 -9.44 5.05 -4.03
CA LEU A 40 -10.17 3.85 -4.40
C LEU A 40 -11.27 4.23 -5.41
N GLU A 41 -11.10 3.79 -6.65
CA GLU A 41 -12.04 4.04 -7.74
C GLU A 41 -12.42 2.70 -8.37
N ASN A 42 -13.71 2.37 -8.38
CA ASN A 42 -14.24 1.12 -8.93
C ASN A 42 -13.52 -0.14 -8.39
N GLY A 43 -13.15 -0.14 -7.10
CA GLY A 43 -12.44 -1.24 -6.46
C GLY A 43 -10.93 -1.32 -6.76
N HIS A 44 -10.36 -0.27 -7.38
CA HIS A 44 -8.95 -0.19 -7.71
C HIS A 44 -8.29 1.04 -7.08
N TRP A 45 -7.05 0.89 -6.61
CA TRP A 45 -6.29 2.04 -6.15
C TRP A 45 -5.68 2.77 -7.35
N VAL A 46 -5.94 4.07 -7.45
CA VAL A 46 -5.52 4.93 -8.55
C VAL A 46 -4.66 6.06 -8.02
N SER A 47 -3.50 6.29 -8.64
CA SER A 47 -2.58 7.36 -8.27
C SER A 47 -3.09 8.72 -8.74
N GLU A 48 -2.47 9.79 -8.24
CA GLU A 48 -2.69 11.17 -8.72
C GLU A 48 -2.42 11.34 -10.22
N LYS A 49 -1.65 10.44 -10.83
CA LYS A 49 -1.33 10.43 -12.27
C LYS A 49 -2.31 9.57 -13.08
N GLY A 50 -3.28 8.94 -12.44
CA GLY A 50 -4.25 8.03 -13.07
C GLY A 50 -3.77 6.59 -13.23
N ASP A 51 -2.59 6.25 -12.69
CA ASP A 51 -2.06 4.88 -12.76
C ASP A 51 -2.82 3.97 -11.80
N ARG A 52 -3.25 2.80 -12.28
CA ARG A 52 -3.78 1.75 -11.41
C ARG A 52 -2.63 1.08 -10.66
N ILE A 53 -2.60 1.25 -9.35
CA ILE A 53 -1.60 0.67 -8.45
C ILE A 53 -2.24 -0.48 -7.69
N GLU A 54 -1.55 -1.60 -7.61
CA GLU A 54 -1.99 -2.74 -6.80
C GLU A 54 -1.15 -2.85 -5.54
N VAL A 55 -1.79 -3.14 -4.41
CA VAL A 55 -1.09 -3.44 -3.16
C VAL A 55 -0.83 -4.93 -3.12
N GLU A 56 0.42 -5.32 -3.36
CA GLU A 56 0.80 -6.73 -3.47
C GLU A 56 0.86 -7.40 -2.09
N CYS A 57 1.49 -6.72 -1.14
CA CYS A 57 1.54 -7.17 0.24
C CYS A 57 1.71 -6.03 1.22
N TRP A 58 1.22 -6.25 2.43
CA TRP A 58 1.59 -5.47 3.60
C TRP A 58 2.67 -6.21 4.37
N LEU A 59 3.72 -5.49 4.74
CA LEU A 59 4.75 -5.98 5.64
C LEU A 59 4.38 -5.58 7.06
N SER A 60 3.95 -6.56 7.83
CA SER A 60 3.72 -6.42 9.27
C SER A 60 5.02 -6.67 10.01
N ASP A 61 5.30 -5.85 11.03
CA ASP A 61 6.38 -6.05 12.00
C ASP A 61 5.94 -6.95 13.17
N GLY A 62 4.80 -7.63 13.05
CA GLY A 62 4.25 -8.53 14.06
C GLY A 62 3.56 -7.82 15.22
N ARG A 63 3.41 -6.49 15.19
CA ARG A 63 2.69 -5.77 16.26
C ARG A 63 1.18 -6.07 16.21
N PRO A 64 0.53 -6.22 17.38
CA PRO A 64 -0.92 -6.35 17.48
C PRO A 64 -1.64 -5.21 16.74
N GLY A 65 -2.69 -5.54 15.99
CA GLY A 65 -3.52 -4.57 15.25
C GLY A 65 -3.13 -4.34 13.78
N THR A 66 -1.93 -4.75 13.34
CA THR A 66 -1.52 -4.61 11.93
C THR A 66 -2.34 -5.51 10.99
N ALA A 67 -2.59 -6.77 11.38
CA ALA A 67 -3.41 -7.69 10.61
C ALA A 67 -4.88 -7.26 10.54
N GLU A 68 -5.45 -6.75 11.64
CA GLU A 68 -6.82 -6.21 11.66
C GLU A 68 -6.95 -4.95 10.79
N PHE A 69 -5.94 -4.09 10.81
CA PHE A 69 -5.91 -2.93 9.92
C PHE A 69 -5.87 -3.37 8.45
N CYS A 70 -5.04 -4.36 8.10
CA CYS A 70 -4.93 -4.86 6.72
C CYS A 70 -6.21 -5.56 6.23
N SER A 71 -6.93 -6.27 7.12
CA SER A 71 -8.15 -7.00 6.76
C SER A 71 -9.27 -6.08 6.29
N ARG A 72 -9.32 -4.83 6.79
CA ARG A 72 -10.28 -3.80 6.33
C ARG A 72 -10.15 -3.47 4.85
N PHE A 73 -9.01 -3.76 4.24
CA PHE A 73 -8.75 -3.50 2.84
C PHE A 73 -8.81 -4.76 1.97
N GLY A 74 -9.12 -5.93 2.54
CA GLY A 74 -9.19 -7.20 1.79
C GLY A 74 -7.85 -7.68 1.23
N LEU A 75 -6.74 -7.25 1.84
CA LEU A 75 -5.38 -7.41 1.28
C LEU A 75 -4.59 -8.54 1.97
N ARG A 76 -3.64 -9.10 1.21
CA ARG A 76 -2.70 -10.12 1.71
C ARG A 76 -1.70 -9.49 2.67
N THR A 77 -1.50 -10.12 3.82
CA THR A 77 -0.50 -9.71 4.83
C THR A 77 0.65 -10.71 4.82
N ALA A 78 1.89 -10.23 4.80
CA ALA A 78 3.08 -11.03 4.98
C ALA A 78 3.84 -10.55 6.24
N THR A 79 4.36 -11.50 7.01
CA THR A 79 5.22 -11.20 8.15
C THR A 79 6.65 -11.10 7.65
N ALA A 80 7.32 -9.97 7.85
CA ALA A 80 8.74 -9.88 7.57
C ALA A 80 9.50 -10.73 8.61
N THR A 81 9.99 -11.89 8.19
CA THR A 81 10.91 -12.69 9.02
C THR A 81 12.31 -12.07 8.90
N ARG A 82 12.93 -11.76 10.03
CA ARG A 82 14.28 -11.18 10.09
C ARG A 82 15.34 -12.23 9.81
#